data_AF-A0A2G9NBN4-F1
#
_entry.id   AF-A0A2G9NBN4-F1
#
_cell.length_a   1.000
_cell.length_b   1.000
_cell.length_c   1.000
_cell.angle_alpha   90.00
_cell.angle_beta   90.00
_cell.angle_gamma   90.00
#
_symmetry.space_group_name_H-M   'P 1'
#
loop_
_entity.id
_entity.type
_entity.pdbx_description
1 polymer ?
#
loop_
_entity_poly.entity_id
_entity_poly.type
_entity_poly.pdbx_seq_one_letter_code
_entity_poly.pdbx_strand_id
1 'polypeptide(L)'
;MVDYEAFYHGIPASLDYGGSGGGYVNSFQGYGIPAGSVGATTSIRTANQLKEVSNLLNQGIKNVEISLIQKDIFDQIPKEQFEDIARLQKLTGTEVSLHAPMIDPSG
;
A
#
# COMPACT_ATOMS: atom_id res chain seq x y z
N MET A 1 -29.25 -13.24 49.25
CA MET A 1 -27.83 -13.06 48.89
C MET A 1 -27.84 -12.15 47.68
N VAL A 2 -27.30 -10.93 47.80
CA VAL A 2 -27.37 -9.92 46.72
C VAL A 2 -25.95 -9.80 46.16
N ASP A 3 -25.82 -9.95 44.85
CA ASP A 3 -24.55 -10.01 44.14
C ASP A 3 -24.03 -8.59 43.85
N TYR A 4 -22.73 -8.33 44.07
CA TYR A 4 -22.15 -6.97 44.09
C TYR A 4 -21.25 -6.64 42.89
N GLU A 5 -21.27 -7.42 41.81
CA GLU A 5 -20.37 -7.19 40.67
C GLU A 5 -21.05 -6.40 39.55
N ALA A 6 -21.14 -5.08 39.73
CA ALA A 6 -21.43 -4.16 38.64
C ALA A 6 -20.12 -3.88 37.86
N PHE A 7 -19.82 -4.72 36.87
CA PHE A 7 -18.74 -4.44 35.93
C PHE A 7 -19.07 -3.19 35.11
N TYR A 8 -18.18 -2.20 35.12
CA TYR A 8 -18.32 -1.02 34.27
C TYR A 8 -18.14 -1.44 32.80
N HIS A 9 -19.22 -1.45 32.03
CA HIS A 9 -19.26 -1.97 30.66
C HIS A 9 -18.49 -1.14 29.61
N GLY A 10 -17.81 -0.07 30.03
CA GLY A 10 -17.12 0.84 29.12
C GLY A 10 -18.09 1.58 28.19
N ILE A 11 -17.58 2.58 27.50
CA ILE A 11 -18.31 3.25 26.42
C ILE A 11 -17.89 2.53 25.13
N PRO A 12 -18.83 2.09 24.26
CA PRO A 12 -18.45 1.47 23.00
C PRO A 12 -17.56 2.43 22.20
N ALA A 13 -16.42 1.92 21.73
CA ALA A 13 -15.51 2.71 20.90
C ALA A 13 -16.23 3.09 19.60
N SER A 14 -15.97 4.29 19.08
CA SER A 14 -16.52 4.72 17.78
C SER A 14 -16.05 3.87 16.59
N LEU A 15 -15.12 2.94 16.82
CA LEU A 15 -14.58 1.97 15.87
C LEU A 15 -15.07 0.54 16.10
N ASP A 16 -15.94 0.30 17.08
CA ASP A 16 -16.45 -1.03 17.40
C ASP A 16 -17.46 -1.49 16.35
N TYR A 17 -17.00 -2.31 15.41
CA TYR A 17 -17.84 -2.90 14.37
C TYR A 17 -18.63 -4.07 14.96
N GLY A 18 -19.88 -3.79 15.35
CA GLY A 18 -20.85 -4.82 15.70
C GLY A 18 -21.00 -5.10 17.21
N GLY A 19 -21.20 -4.06 18.00
CA GLY A 19 -21.70 -4.18 19.38
C GLY A 19 -23.21 -3.93 19.45
N SER A 20 -23.99 -4.99 19.70
CA SER A 20 -25.45 -4.98 19.88
C SER A 20 -25.90 -3.93 20.91
N GLY A 21 -26.50 -2.83 20.44
CA GLY A 21 -27.01 -1.78 21.33
C GLY A 21 -27.67 -0.61 20.60
N GLY A 22 -28.78 -0.89 19.89
CA GLY A 22 -29.84 0.05 19.51
C GLY A 22 -29.47 1.51 19.21
N GLY A 23 -29.36 1.83 17.92
CA GLY A 23 -29.38 3.21 17.45
C GLY A 23 -28.60 3.35 16.16
N TYR A 24 -29.30 3.26 15.02
CA TYR A 24 -28.75 3.52 13.69
C TYR A 24 -28.29 4.98 13.59
N VAL A 25 -27.10 5.28 14.11
CA VAL A 25 -26.37 6.44 13.65
C VAL A 25 -25.71 5.96 12.36
N ASN A 26 -26.36 6.27 11.24
CA ASN A 26 -25.71 6.32 9.93
C ASN A 26 -24.68 7.45 9.99
N SER A 27 -23.62 7.24 10.76
CA SER A 27 -22.47 8.12 10.85
C SER A 27 -21.73 7.95 9.55
N PHE A 28 -22.07 8.78 8.56
CA PHE A 28 -21.35 8.91 7.32
C PHE A 28 -19.85 8.98 7.64
N GLN A 29 -19.14 7.86 7.45
CA GLN A 29 -17.71 7.72 7.75
C GLN A 29 -16.82 8.46 6.73
N GLY A 30 -17.42 9.16 5.76
CA GLY A 30 -16.73 9.83 4.66
C GLY A 30 -16.63 8.97 3.39
N TYR A 31 -15.91 9.48 2.40
CA TYR A 31 -15.52 8.71 1.22
C TYR A 31 -14.30 7.85 1.57
N GLY A 32 -14.52 6.56 1.76
CA GLY A 32 -13.45 5.58 1.93
C GLY A 32 -12.93 5.10 0.58
N ILE A 33 -11.61 5.10 0.41
CA ILE A 33 -10.96 4.42 -0.71
C ILE A 33 -10.71 2.98 -0.27
N PRO A 34 -11.07 1.94 -1.04
CA PRO A 34 -10.68 0.57 -0.74
C PRO A 34 -9.17 0.50 -0.50
N ALA A 35 -8.71 -0.11 0.58
CA ALA A 35 -7.29 -0.15 0.91
C ALA A 35 -6.43 -0.70 -0.24
N GLY A 36 -6.97 -1.65 -1.02
CA GLY A 36 -6.30 -2.24 -2.18
C GLY A 36 -6.24 -1.37 -3.44
N SER A 37 -6.87 -0.20 -3.47
CA SER A 37 -6.78 0.75 -4.59
C SER A 37 -5.82 1.91 -4.32
N VAL A 38 -5.12 1.91 -3.19
CA VAL A 38 -4.05 2.85 -2.90
C VAL A 38 -2.77 2.33 -3.56
N GLY A 39 -2.20 3.13 -4.45
CA GLY A 39 -0.94 2.85 -5.12
C GLY A 39 0.14 3.87 -4.78
N ALA A 40 1.40 3.52 -5.03
CA ALA A 40 2.55 4.40 -4.86
C ALA A 40 3.59 4.15 -5.94
N THR A 41 4.43 5.14 -6.22
CA THR A 41 5.52 5.02 -7.17
C THR A 41 6.87 5.03 -6.48
N THR A 42 7.84 4.33 -7.05
CA THR A 42 9.23 4.37 -6.60
C THR A 42 9.89 5.69 -6.99
N SER A 43 10.97 6.05 -6.29
CA SER A 43 11.75 7.24 -6.64
C SER A 43 12.54 7.08 -7.95
N ILE A 44 12.48 8.10 -8.81
CA ILE A 44 13.30 8.20 -10.04
C ILE A 44 14.81 8.30 -9.77
N ARG A 45 15.21 8.70 -8.55
CA ARG A 45 16.62 8.92 -8.18
C ARG A 45 17.28 7.68 -7.59
N THR A 46 16.52 6.62 -7.37
CA THR A 46 17.00 5.43 -6.66
C THR A 46 17.35 4.34 -7.66
N ALA A 47 18.60 3.87 -7.67
CA ALA A 47 18.98 2.72 -8.50
C ALA A 47 18.51 1.38 -7.89
N ASN A 48 18.40 1.29 -6.56
CA ASN A 48 17.93 0.08 -5.88
C ASN A 48 16.39 0.02 -5.85
N GLN A 49 15.80 -0.34 -6.98
CA GLN A 49 14.35 -0.42 -7.16
C GLN A 49 13.74 -1.57 -6.35
N LEU A 50 14.46 -2.68 -6.17
CA LEU A 50 14.00 -3.81 -5.36
C LEU A 50 13.70 -3.40 -3.90
N LYS A 51 14.58 -2.61 -3.29
CA LYS A 51 14.40 -2.11 -1.93
C LYS A 51 13.23 -1.14 -1.83
N GLU A 52 13.07 -0.24 -2.80
CA GLU A 52 11.94 0.69 -2.85
C GLU A 52 10.61 -0.04 -2.95
N VAL A 53 10.49 -1.00 -3.87
CA VAL A 53 9.30 -1.83 -4.00
C VAL A 53 9.03 -2.56 -2.68
N SER A 54 10.03 -3.24 -2.09
CA SER A 54 9.85 -3.93 -0.81
C SER A 54 9.39 -3.02 0.31
N ASN A 55 9.92 -1.79 0.40
CA ASN A 55 9.49 -0.81 1.39
C ASN A 55 8.02 -0.40 1.20
N LEU A 56 7.57 -0.20 -0.04
CA LEU A 56 6.18 0.13 -0.34
C LEU A 56 5.25 -1.04 -0.02
N LEU A 57 5.65 -2.26 -0.35
CA LEU A 57 4.90 -3.47 -0.01
C LEU A 57 4.77 -3.64 1.51
N ASN A 58 5.84 -3.37 2.27
CA ASN A 58 5.82 -3.41 3.74
C ASN A 58 4.89 -2.34 4.35
N GLN A 59 4.60 -1.26 3.63
CA GLN A 59 3.61 -0.24 4.03
C GLN A 59 2.17 -0.65 3.69
N GLY A 60 1.96 -1.82 3.08
CA GLY A 60 0.65 -2.32 2.66
C GLY A 60 0.20 -1.84 1.29
N ILE A 61 1.07 -1.21 0.50
CA ILE A 61 0.74 -0.78 -0.87
C ILE A 61 0.64 -2.01 -1.77
N LYS A 62 -0.48 -2.15 -2.49
CA LYS A 62 -0.71 -3.26 -3.43
C LYS A 62 -0.33 -2.93 -4.88
N ASN A 63 -0.48 -1.66 -5.26
CA ASN A 63 -0.26 -1.20 -6.62
C ASN A 63 1.00 -0.34 -6.66
N VAL A 64 2.08 -0.86 -7.23
CA VAL A 64 3.40 -0.21 -7.23
C VAL A 64 3.81 0.16 -8.65
N GLU A 65 4.16 1.41 -8.87
CA GLU A 65 4.67 1.89 -10.16
C GLU A 65 6.18 2.13 -10.08
N ILE A 66 6.96 1.42 -10.89
CA ILE A 66 8.40 1.63 -10.99
C ILE A 66 8.64 2.83 -11.91
N SER A 67 9.18 3.92 -11.35
CA SER A 67 9.50 5.12 -12.12
C SER A 67 10.94 5.11 -12.64
N LEU A 68 11.14 4.90 -13.94
CA LEU A 68 12.47 4.83 -14.57
C LEU A 68 12.78 6.03 -15.49
N ILE A 69 12.33 7.22 -15.12
CA ILE A 69 12.38 8.42 -16.00
C ILE A 69 13.81 8.77 -16.48
N GLN A 70 14.84 8.54 -15.65
CA GLN A 70 16.23 8.92 -15.96
C GLN A 70 17.00 7.75 -16.57
N LYS A 71 17.39 7.89 -17.85
CA LYS A 71 18.15 6.87 -18.60
C LYS A 71 19.47 6.47 -17.94
N ASP A 72 20.23 7.46 -17.46
CA ASP A 72 21.53 7.22 -16.80
C ASP A 72 21.42 6.32 -15.58
N ILE A 73 20.31 6.41 -14.84
CA ILE A 73 20.03 5.57 -13.68
C ILE A 73 19.49 4.22 -14.15
N PHE A 74 18.59 4.20 -15.15
CA PHE A 74 18.06 2.96 -15.71
C PHE A 74 19.15 2.00 -16.18
N ASP A 75 20.15 2.50 -16.90
CA ASP A 75 21.26 1.72 -17.43
C ASP A 75 22.17 1.15 -16.30
N GLN A 76 22.10 1.72 -15.09
CA GLN A 76 22.82 1.24 -13.90
C GLN A 76 22.04 0.17 -13.12
N ILE A 77 20.75 -0.04 -13.42
CA ILE A 77 19.92 -1.02 -12.69
C ILE A 77 20.19 -2.42 -13.27
N PRO A 78 20.67 -3.38 -12.45
CA PRO A 78 20.83 -4.75 -12.88
C PRO A 78 19.49 -5.38 -13.28
N LYS A 79 19.48 -6.16 -14.37
CA LYS A 79 18.25 -6.82 -14.87
C LYS A 79 17.66 -7.78 -13.85
N GLU A 80 18.51 -8.37 -13.03
CA GLU A 80 18.17 -9.29 -11.95
C GLU A 80 17.20 -8.65 -10.94
N GLN A 81 17.30 -7.33 -10.69
CA GLN A 81 16.35 -6.66 -9.81
C GLN A 81 14.92 -6.69 -10.36
N PHE A 82 14.73 -6.59 -11.68
CA PHE A 82 13.40 -6.69 -12.27
C PHE A 82 12.86 -8.12 -12.22
N GLU A 83 13.72 -9.14 -12.33
CA GLU A 83 13.32 -10.53 -12.11
C GLU A 83 12.88 -10.77 -10.67
N ASP A 84 13.62 -10.22 -9.69
CA ASP A 84 13.27 -10.32 -8.29
C ASP A 84 12.00 -9.55 -7.95
N ILE A 85 11.77 -8.39 -8.55
CA ILE A 85 10.50 -7.68 -8.44
C ILE A 85 9.35 -8.51 -9.04
N ALA A 86 9.55 -9.17 -10.18
CA ALA A 86 8.53 -10.06 -10.75
C ALA A 86 8.26 -11.29 -9.87
N ARG A 87 9.27 -11.81 -9.16
CA ARG A 87 9.10 -12.86 -8.14
C ARG A 87 8.31 -12.34 -6.94
N LEU A 88 8.66 -11.16 -6.43
CA LEU A 88 7.94 -10.50 -5.33
C LEU A 88 6.48 -10.23 -5.69
N GLN A 89 6.22 -9.76 -6.91
CA GLN A 89 4.87 -9.54 -7.43
C GLN A 89 4.04 -10.82 -7.32
N LYS A 90 4.57 -11.95 -7.80
CA LYS A 90 3.90 -13.25 -7.75
C LYS A 90 3.69 -13.76 -6.32
N LEU A 91 4.67 -13.54 -5.43
CA LEU A 91 4.60 -13.96 -4.02
C LEU A 91 3.59 -13.15 -3.21
N THR A 92 3.45 -11.85 -3.50
CA THR A 92 2.63 -10.92 -2.72
C THR A 92 1.27 -10.65 -3.34
N GLY A 93 1.02 -11.11 -4.57
CA GLY A 93 -0.22 -10.81 -5.31
C GLY A 93 -0.40 -9.32 -5.60
N THR A 94 0.71 -8.59 -5.68
CA THR A 94 0.73 -7.15 -5.95
C THR A 94 0.71 -6.88 -7.45
N GLU A 95 0.27 -5.68 -7.81
CA GLU A 95 0.27 -5.21 -9.18
C GLU A 95 1.45 -4.26 -9.36
N VAL A 96 2.37 -4.60 -10.25
CA VAL A 96 3.53 -3.76 -10.55
C VAL A 96 3.41 -3.24 -11.97
N SER A 97 3.48 -1.93 -12.13
CA SER A 97 3.54 -1.24 -13.42
C SER A 97 4.92 -0.62 -13.63
N LEU A 98 5.26 -0.35 -14.90
CA LEU A 98 6.53 0.24 -15.29
C LEU A 98 6.29 1.56 -16.04
N HIS A 99 6.86 2.64 -15.52
CA HIS A 99 6.96 3.92 -16.20
C HIS A 99 8.30 4.01 -16.92
N ALA A 100 8.27 3.93 -18.25
CA ALA A 100 9.47 3.89 -19.07
C ALA A 100 10.24 5.24 -19.04
N PRO A 101 11.58 5.22 -19.23
CA PRO A 101 12.36 6.43 -19.37
C PRO A 101 11.88 7.29 -20.54
N MET A 102 11.93 8.61 -20.39
CA MET A 102 11.75 9.51 -21.53
C MET A 102 13.04 9.49 -22.36
N ILE A 103 12.95 9.05 -23.61
CA ILE A 103 14.03 9.15 -24.60
C ILE A 103 13.73 10.38 -25.45
N ASP A 104 14.68 11.31 -25.55
CA ASP A 104 14.59 12.41 -26.51
C ASP A 104 14.60 11.82 -27.93
N PRO A 105 13.54 11.98 -28.74
CA PRO A 105 13.52 11.48 -30.11
C PRO A 105 14.54 12.19 -31.03
N SER A 106 15.18 13.26 -30.56
CA SER A 106 16.08 14.11 -31.35
C SER A 106 17.52 13.58 -31.49
N GLY A 107 17.94 12.65 -30.62
CA GLY A 107 19.31 12.09 -30.62
C GLY A 107 20.33 12.94 -29.87
#